data_AF-A0A3P6AY46-F1
#
_entry.id   AF-A0A3P6AY46-F1
#
_cell.length_a   1.000
_cell.length_b   1.000
_cell.length_c   1.000
_cell.angle_alpha   90.00
_cell.angle_beta   90.00
_cell.angle_gamma   90.00
#
_symmetry.space_group_name_H-M   'P 1'
#
loop_
_entity.id
_entity.type
_entity.pdbx_description
1 polymer ?
#
loop_
_entity_poly.entity_id
_entity_poly.type
_entity_poly.pdbx_seq_one_letter_code
_entity_poly.pdbx_strand_id
1 'polypeptide(L)'
;MGSGYMPDSGYGKATYMRNLEVALSANVFKPLEDLFVGSTHPDYYRAKKSNNSVFRANFYYGSPKQLLLAVHLKLHSSLVYICFAVCFLL
;
A
#
# COMPACT_ATOMS: atom_id res chain seq x y z
N MET A 1 -0.96 -9.71 -7.62
CA MET A 1 -0.72 -8.25 -7.64
C MET A 1 0.53 -8.01 -6.80
N GLY A 2 1.55 -7.36 -7.35
CA GLY A 2 2.87 -7.22 -6.70
C GLY A 2 2.77 -6.65 -5.28
N SER A 3 3.73 -6.98 -4.42
CA SER A 3 3.81 -6.59 -3.00
C SER A 3 4.12 -5.10 -2.80
N GLY A 4 3.53 -4.24 -3.62
CA GLY A 4 3.73 -2.80 -3.63
C GLY A 4 3.76 -2.21 -2.24
N TYR A 5 4.74 -1.32 -2.01
CA TYR A 5 4.86 -0.57 -0.77
C TYR A 5 3.62 0.28 -0.51
N MET A 6 3.50 0.85 0.69
CA MET A 6 2.26 1.49 1.14
C MET A 6 1.74 2.55 0.15
N PRO A 7 0.43 2.54 -0.21
CA PRO A 7 -0.17 3.48 -1.18
C PRO A 7 0.11 4.95 -0.88
N ASP A 8 0.25 5.29 0.40
CA ASP A 8 0.53 6.63 0.88
C ASP A 8 1.95 7.13 0.52
N SER A 9 2.85 6.25 0.11
CA SER A 9 4.25 6.58 -0.21
C SER A 9 4.44 7.23 -1.58
N GLY A 10 3.41 7.16 -2.43
CA GLY A 10 3.38 7.86 -3.71
C GLY A 10 4.31 7.29 -4.79
N TYR A 11 4.56 8.11 -5.82
CA TYR A 11 5.30 7.73 -7.02
C TYR A 11 6.74 7.28 -6.70
N GLY A 12 7.19 6.23 -7.39
CA GLY A 12 8.53 5.66 -7.22
C GLY A 12 8.71 4.80 -5.97
N LYS A 13 7.70 4.74 -5.08
CA LYS A 13 7.70 3.88 -3.89
C LYS A 13 6.53 2.91 -3.88
N ALA A 14 5.32 3.42 -4.05
CA ALA A 14 4.11 2.61 -4.14
C ALA A 14 3.87 2.12 -5.57
N THR A 15 3.20 0.99 -5.70
CA THR A 15 2.69 0.55 -7.01
C THR A 15 1.51 1.42 -7.42
N TYR A 16 1.42 1.77 -8.69
CA TYR A 16 0.39 2.67 -9.22
C TYR A 16 -0.12 2.25 -10.58
N MET A 17 -1.33 2.70 -10.92
CA MET A 17 -1.85 2.75 -12.28
C MET A 17 -2.25 4.18 -12.60
N ARG A 18 -1.99 4.62 -13.83
CA ARG A 18 -2.24 5.98 -14.34
C ARG A 18 -2.69 5.93 -15.79
N ASN A 19 -3.19 7.05 -16.31
CA ASN A 19 -3.66 7.18 -17.69
C ASN A 19 -4.73 6.13 -18.03
N LEU A 20 -5.69 5.93 -17.12
CA LEU A 20 -6.77 4.99 -17.31
C LEU A 20 -7.74 5.51 -18.37
N GLU A 21 -8.15 4.63 -19.29
CA GLU A 21 -9.10 4.92 -20.34
C GLU A 21 -10.17 3.83 -20.41
N VAL A 22 -11.39 4.24 -20.75
CA VAL A 22 -12.53 3.37 -20.96
C VAL A 22 -12.72 3.19 -22.45
N ALA A 23 -12.71 1.95 -22.91
CA ALA A 23 -13.06 1.60 -24.29
C ALA A 23 -14.57 1.75 -24.47
N LEU A 24 -14.99 2.66 -25.35
CA LEU A 24 -16.40 2.87 -25.69
C LEU A 24 -16.82 2.07 -26.92
N SER A 25 -15.90 1.88 -27.87
CA SER A 25 -16.06 1.03 -29.06
C SER A 25 -14.71 0.64 -29.62
N ALA A 26 -14.69 -0.11 -30.73
CA ALA A 26 -13.45 -0.42 -31.44
C ALA A 26 -12.67 0.88 -31.73
N ASN A 27 -11.42 0.93 -31.27
CA ASN A 27 -10.50 2.07 -31.42
C ASN A 27 -10.98 3.41 -30.82
N VAL A 28 -12.01 3.42 -29.97
CA VAL A 28 -12.47 4.64 -29.28
C VAL A 28 -12.27 4.47 -27.78
N PHE A 29 -11.34 5.26 -27.25
CA PHE A 29 -10.99 5.29 -25.85
C PHE A 29 -11.25 6.69 -25.28
N LYS A 30 -11.86 6.74 -24.10
CA LYS A 30 -12.08 8.00 -23.37
C LYS A 30 -11.32 7.97 -22.06
N PRO A 31 -10.56 9.02 -21.71
CA PRO A 31 -9.92 9.13 -20.40
C PRO A 31 -10.92 9.04 -19.26
N LEU A 32 -10.52 8.37 -18.17
CA LEU A 32 -11.33 8.29 -16.97
C LEU A 32 -11.42 9.65 -16.27
N GLU A 33 -12.65 10.13 -16.04
CA GLU A 33 -12.92 11.43 -15.41
C GLU A 33 -13.03 11.33 -13.89
N ASP A 34 -13.69 10.29 -13.38
CA ASP A 34 -13.80 10.00 -11.96
C ASP A 34 -13.37 8.55 -11.66
N LEU A 35 -12.67 8.39 -10.53
CA LEU A 35 -12.11 7.13 -10.09
C LEU A 35 -12.53 6.88 -8.65
N PHE A 36 -13.29 5.81 -8.47
CA PHE A 36 -13.54 5.21 -7.17
C PHE A 36 -12.53 4.10 -6.91
N VAL A 37 -12.01 4.03 -5.68
CA VAL A 37 -11.17 2.93 -5.21
C VAL A 37 -11.78 2.33 -3.96
N GLY A 38 -11.83 1.00 -3.91
CA GLY A 38 -12.33 0.25 -2.77
C GLY A 38 -11.40 -0.92 -2.44
N SER A 39 -11.53 -1.45 -1.22
CA SER A 39 -10.87 -2.68 -0.81
C SER A 39 -11.83 -3.48 0.06
N THR A 40 -12.01 -4.75 -0.26
CA THR A 40 -12.83 -5.68 0.53
C THR A 40 -12.16 -6.01 1.87
N HIS A 41 -10.83 -6.02 1.91
CA HIS A 41 -10.03 -6.32 3.10
C HIS A 41 -8.93 -5.25 3.26
N PRO A 42 -9.26 -4.07 3.80
CA PRO A 42 -8.33 -2.95 3.93
C PRO A 42 -7.12 -3.24 4.83
N ASP A 43 -7.21 -4.27 5.69
CA ASP A 43 -6.12 -4.74 6.57
C ASP A 43 -5.04 -5.56 5.84
N TYR A 44 -5.29 -5.99 4.61
CA TYR A 44 -4.30 -6.70 3.80
C TYR A 44 -3.85 -5.88 2.59
N TYR A 45 -4.77 -5.14 1.99
CA TYR A 45 -4.49 -4.29 0.84
C TYR A 45 -5.28 -3.00 0.91
N ARG A 46 -4.60 -1.88 0.68
CA ARG A 46 -5.24 -0.57 0.55
C ARG A 46 -5.02 -0.02 -0.85
N ALA A 47 -5.97 0.78 -1.29
CA ALA A 47 -5.85 1.61 -2.48
C ALA A 47 -6.10 3.06 -2.10
N LYS A 48 -5.44 3.97 -2.80
CA LYS A 48 -5.57 5.42 -2.61
C LYS A 48 -5.70 6.09 -3.97
N LYS A 49 -6.85 6.73 -4.21
CA LYS A 49 -7.04 7.56 -5.39
C LYS A 49 -6.22 8.84 -5.29
N SER A 50 -5.80 9.33 -6.44
CA SER A 50 -5.02 10.55 -6.60
C SER A 50 -5.35 11.14 -7.97
N ASN A 51 -5.25 12.47 -8.08
CA ASN A 51 -5.46 13.17 -9.33
C ASN A 51 -4.43 14.32 -9.41
N ASN A 52 -3.65 14.35 -10.48
CA ASN A 52 -2.73 15.44 -10.76
C ASN A 52 -2.65 15.69 -12.28
N SER A 53 -2.09 16.83 -12.67
CA SER A 53 -2.00 17.25 -14.08
C SER A 53 -1.19 16.29 -14.97
N VAL A 54 -0.27 15.51 -14.40
CA VAL A 54 0.64 14.64 -15.16
C VAL A 54 0.06 13.23 -15.35
N PHE A 55 -0.56 12.65 -14.32
CA PHE A 55 -1.06 11.28 -14.28
C PHE A 55 -2.58 11.18 -14.42
N ARG A 56 -3.27 12.32 -14.41
CA ARG A 56 -4.74 12.42 -14.41
C ARG A 56 -5.33 11.56 -13.28
N ALA A 57 -6.54 11.03 -13.44
CA ALA A 57 -7.11 10.08 -12.50
C ALA A 57 -6.19 8.84 -12.38
N ASN A 58 -5.60 8.65 -11.20
CA ASN A 58 -4.66 7.57 -10.91
C ASN A 58 -4.92 7.00 -9.50
N PHE A 59 -4.37 5.82 -9.24
CA PHE A 59 -4.39 5.27 -7.89
C PHE A 59 -3.13 4.50 -7.56
N TYR A 60 -2.80 4.54 -6.28
CA TYR A 60 -1.75 3.74 -5.67
C TYR A 60 -2.38 2.55 -4.95
N TYR A 61 -1.72 1.40 -4.96
CA TYR A 61 -2.17 0.21 -4.24
C TYR A 61 -0.99 -0.57 -3.65
N GLY A 62 -1.24 -1.29 -2.56
CA GLY A 62 -0.18 -2.00 -1.84
C GLY A 62 -0.62 -2.46 -0.45
N SER A 63 0.34 -2.98 0.30
CA SER A 63 0.12 -3.41 1.67
C SER A 63 -0.14 -2.22 2.60
N PRO A 64 -0.95 -2.39 3.67
CA PRO A 64 -1.06 -1.40 4.72
C PRO A 64 0.22 -1.35 5.54
N LYS A 65 0.40 -0.25 6.28
CA LYS A 65 1.57 0.02 7.13
C LYS A 65 1.75 -1.00 8.29
N GLN A 66 0.80 -1.90 8.50
CA GLN A 66 0.64 -2.73 9.70
C GLN A 66 1.78 -3.73 9.94
N LEU A 67 2.56 -4.13 8.91
CA LEU A 67 3.61 -5.15 9.08
C LEU A 67 4.84 -4.66 9.87
N LEU A 68 5.14 -3.35 9.88
CA LEU A 68 6.32 -2.86 10.60
C LEU A 68 6.09 -2.85 12.13
N LEU A 69 4.87 -2.54 12.57
CA LEU A 69 4.55 -2.39 13.99
C LEU A 69 4.48 -3.73 14.71
N ALA A 70 3.89 -4.75 14.08
CA ALA A 70 3.75 -6.09 14.65
C ALA A 70 5.10 -6.81 14.82
N VAL A 71 6.00 -6.68 13.85
CA VAL A 71 7.35 -7.25 13.93
C VAL A 71 8.19 -6.52 14.98
N HIS A 72 8.16 -5.19 15.01
CA HIS A 72 8.90 -4.41 16.02
C HIS A 72 8.47 -4.74 17.45
N LEU A 73 7.16 -4.90 17.68
CA LEU A 73 6.64 -5.19 19.02
C LEU A 73 7.05 -6.58 19.51
N LYS A 74 7.03 -7.60 18.63
CA LYS A 74 7.51 -8.95 18.97
C LYS A 74 9.02 -8.99 19.22
N LEU A 75 9.81 -8.25 18.44
CA LEU A 75 11.26 -8.25 18.56
C LEU A 75 11.70 -7.58 19.87
N HIS A 76 11.08 -6.46 20.26
CA HIS A 76 11.34 -5.83 21.56
C HIS A 76 10.98 -6.72 22.75
N SER A 77 9.81 -7.37 22.70
CA SER A 77 9.37 -8.25 23.80
C SER A 77 10.29 -9.47 23.97
N SER A 78 10.72 -10.07 22.86
CA SER A 78 11.66 -11.19 22.87
C SER A 78 13.03 -10.79 23.44
N LEU A 79 13.57 -9.63 23.02
CA LEU A 79 14.84 -9.11 23.54
C LEU A 79 14.79 -8.83 25.04
N VAL A 80 13.69 -8.23 25.54
CA VAL A 80 13.52 -7.99 26.99
C VAL A 80 13.50 -9.31 27.76
N TYR A 81 12.80 -10.32 27.25
CA TYR A 81 12.73 -11.64 27.89
C TYR A 81 14.10 -12.33 27.93
N ILE A 82 14.87 -12.24 26.84
CA ILE A 82 16.24 -12.77 26.77
C ILE A 82 17.16 -12.03 27.75
N CYS A 83 17.10 -10.70 27.82
CA CYS A 83 17.86 -9.92 28.80
C CYS A 83 17.51 -10.33 30.24
N PHE A 84 16.22 -10.48 30.55
CA PHE A 84 15.79 -10.91 31.89
C PHE A 84 16.29 -12.32 32.22
N ALA A 85 16.18 -13.26 31.28
CA ALA A 85 16.67 -14.63 31.47
C ALA A 85 18.20 -14.67 31.70
N VAL A 86 18.98 -13.89 30.96
CA VAL A 86 20.44 -13.81 31.13
C VAL A 86 20.82 -13.18 32.46
N CYS A 87 20.11 -12.16 32.93
CA CYS A 87 20.36 -11.53 34.23
C CYS A 87 20.00 -12.41 35.45
N PHE A 88 19.15 -13.41 35.29
CA PHE A 88 18.76 -14.34 36.37
C PHE A 88 19.51 -15.69 36.31
N LEU A 89 20.21 -15.99 35.21
CA LEU A 89 21.00 -17.21 35.03
C LEU A 89 22.51 -17.01 35.23
N LEU A 90 22.95 -15.78 35.48
CA LEU A 90 24.31 -15.39 35.91
C LEU A 90 24.28 -15.01 37.39
#